data_AF-A0A7W7C6Q9-F1
#
_entry.id   AF-A0A7W7C6Q9-F1
#
_cell.length_a   1.000
_cell.length_b   1.000
_cell.length_c   1.000
_cell.angle_alpha   90.00
_cell.angle_beta   90.00
_cell.angle_gamma   90.00
#
_symmetry.space_group_name_H-M   'P 1'
#
loop_
_entity.id
_entity.type
_entity.pdbx_description
1 polymer ?
#
loop_
_entity_poly.entity_id
_entity_poly.type
_entity_poly.pdbx_seq_one_letter_code
_entity_poly.pdbx_strand_id
1 'polypeptide(L)'
;MTTPQRAHRRLVQRAYGSLADPADAARTWADLAGLVRGAGAFDPSCTTFVAAFDAQTPAGGEAAYRHLLLMAEEDRRRDASEDPVPPRRTGVDFVITVADQRFFVSLLALAAPALSFTPCAQFARGTAIPAPRCAETPVLWD
;
A
#
# COMPACT_ATOMS: atom_id res chain seq x y z
N MET A 1 9.47 -35.46 -2.57
CA MET A 1 10.10 -34.13 -2.47
C MET A 1 9.41 -33.21 -3.46
N THR A 2 8.44 -32.42 -3.00
CA THR A 2 7.81 -31.37 -3.81
C THR A 2 8.73 -30.15 -3.81
N THR A 3 9.18 -29.74 -4.99
CA THR A 3 9.87 -28.47 -5.22
C THR A 3 9.11 -27.36 -4.48
N PRO A 4 9.77 -26.48 -3.70
CA PRO A 4 9.07 -25.34 -3.14
C PRO A 4 8.55 -24.53 -4.31
N GLN A 5 7.22 -24.49 -4.50
CA GLN A 5 6.59 -23.57 -5.43
C GLN A 5 7.13 -22.19 -5.06
N ARG A 6 7.91 -21.58 -5.97
CA ARG A 6 8.25 -20.16 -5.85
C ARG A 6 6.95 -19.45 -5.57
N ALA A 7 6.84 -18.79 -4.41
CA ALA A 7 5.73 -17.90 -4.14
C ALA A 7 5.74 -16.85 -5.25
N HIS A 8 4.92 -17.06 -6.28
CA HIS A 8 4.77 -16.13 -7.37
C HIS A 8 4.25 -14.85 -6.72
N ARG A 9 5.07 -13.79 -6.70
CA ARG A 9 4.63 -12.48 -6.23
C ARG A 9 3.46 -12.07 -7.10
N ARG A 10 2.27 -11.92 -6.49
CA ARG A 10 1.04 -11.60 -7.21
C ARG A 10 0.79 -10.12 -7.13
N LEU A 11 0.32 -9.54 -8.23
CA LEU A 11 -0.09 -8.15 -8.31
C LEU A 11 -1.58 -8.10 -8.63
N VAL A 12 -2.34 -7.34 -7.85
CA VAL A 12 -3.76 -7.06 -8.07
C VAL A 12 -3.90 -5.57 -8.31
N GLN A 13 -4.30 -5.18 -9.51
CA GLN A 13 -4.52 -3.77 -9.86
C GLN A 13 -6.02 -3.46 -9.96
N ARG A 14 -6.40 -2.31 -9.40
CA ARG A 14 -7.75 -1.75 -9.41
C ARG A 14 -7.69 -0.28 -9.81
N ALA A 15 -8.76 0.22 -10.43
CA ALA A 15 -8.89 1.61 -10.81
C ALA A 15 -10.01 2.26 -10.00
N TYR A 16 -9.77 3.49 -9.56
CA TYR A 16 -10.65 4.34 -8.77
C TYR A 16 -10.72 5.72 -9.43
N GLY A 17 -11.63 6.57 -8.95
CA GLY A 17 -11.78 7.94 -9.44
C GLY A 17 -10.63 8.83 -8.96
N SER A 18 -10.95 9.87 -8.20
CA SER A 18 -9.95 10.85 -7.75
C SER A 18 -9.27 10.41 -6.46
N LEU A 19 -7.94 10.54 -6.41
CA LEU A 19 -7.17 10.34 -5.18
C LEU A 19 -7.57 11.33 -4.06
N ALA A 20 -8.14 12.49 -4.41
CA ALA A 20 -8.55 13.51 -3.44
C ALA A 20 -10.01 13.39 -2.95
N ASP A 21 -10.81 12.48 -3.54
CA ASP A 21 -12.22 12.30 -3.18
C ASP A 21 -12.38 11.36 -1.97
N PRO A 22 -13.03 11.80 -0.87
CA PRO A 22 -13.35 10.94 0.26
C PRO A 22 -14.18 9.70 -0.11
N ALA A 23 -15.07 9.80 -1.10
CA ALA A 23 -15.85 8.65 -1.55
C ALA A 23 -14.96 7.59 -2.21
N ASP A 24 -13.92 8.00 -2.94
CA ASP A 24 -12.93 7.07 -3.49
C ASP A 24 -12.09 6.43 -2.38
N ALA A 25 -11.68 7.17 -1.35
CA ALA A 25 -10.97 6.59 -0.20
C ALA A 25 -11.78 5.48 0.49
N ALA A 26 -13.08 5.71 0.71
CA ALA A 26 -13.97 4.70 1.28
C ALA A 26 -14.13 3.47 0.37
N ARG A 27 -14.24 3.67 -0.96
CA ARG A 27 -14.31 2.59 -1.95
C ARG A 27 -13.01 1.77 -1.97
N THR A 28 -11.86 2.44 -2.02
CA THR A 28 -10.53 1.81 -2.00
C THR A 28 -10.32 0.99 -0.74
N TRP A 29 -10.72 1.52 0.43
CA TRP A 29 -10.66 0.78 1.68
C TRP A 29 -11.54 -0.48 1.66
N ALA A 30 -12.80 -0.35 1.22
CA ALA A 30 -13.74 -1.47 1.21
C ALA A 30 -13.29 -2.61 0.29
N ASP A 31 -12.78 -2.30 -0.91
CA ASP A 31 -12.25 -3.31 -1.84
C ASP A 31 -10.98 -3.95 -1.27
N LEU A 32 -10.04 -3.15 -0.76
CA LEU A 32 -8.81 -3.69 -0.15
C LEU A 32 -9.10 -4.59 1.04
N ALA A 33 -10.00 -4.19 1.95
CA ALA A 33 -10.43 -5.00 3.08
C ALA A 33 -11.15 -6.28 2.63
N GLY A 34 -12.02 -6.19 1.61
CA GLY A 34 -12.68 -7.35 1.02
C GLY A 34 -11.69 -8.34 0.39
N LEU A 35 -10.67 -7.84 -0.31
CA LEU A 35 -9.60 -8.64 -0.90
C LEU A 35 -8.77 -9.33 0.19
N VAL A 36 -8.35 -8.62 1.24
CA VAL A 36 -7.57 -9.22 2.34
C VAL A 36 -8.37 -10.26 3.10
N ARG A 37 -9.64 -9.98 3.45
CA ARG A 37 -10.49 -10.91 4.21
C ARG A 37 -10.99 -12.09 3.39
N GLY A 38 -11.35 -11.86 2.13
CA GLY A 38 -12.00 -12.84 1.25
C GLY A 38 -11.04 -13.83 0.58
N ALA A 39 -9.79 -13.89 1.03
CA ALA A 39 -8.67 -14.51 0.34
C ALA A 39 -8.72 -16.06 0.34
N GLY A 40 -9.66 -16.63 -0.41
CA GLY A 40 -9.64 -18.06 -0.79
C GLY A 40 -8.71 -18.34 -1.99
N ALA A 41 -8.36 -17.31 -2.78
CA ALA A 41 -7.66 -17.45 -4.06
C ALA A 41 -6.21 -16.94 -4.07
N PHE A 42 -5.78 -16.10 -3.13
CA PHE A 42 -4.41 -15.56 -3.06
C PHE A 42 -3.92 -15.43 -1.63
N ASP A 43 -2.61 -15.53 -1.42
CA ASP A 43 -1.95 -15.32 -0.12
C ASP A 43 -1.73 -13.81 0.09
N PRO A 44 -2.45 -13.15 1.01
CA PRO A 44 -2.32 -11.72 1.25
C PRO A 44 -0.90 -11.33 1.67
N SER A 45 -0.15 -12.22 2.33
CA SER A 45 1.23 -11.95 2.75
C SER A 45 2.22 -11.86 1.58
N CYS A 46 1.84 -12.36 0.40
CA CYS A 46 2.66 -12.40 -0.82
C CYS A 46 2.04 -11.64 -2.01
N THR A 47 0.98 -10.85 -1.78
CA THR A 47 0.23 -10.13 -2.83
C THR A 47 0.36 -8.62 -2.67
N THR A 48 0.83 -7.93 -3.70
CA THR A 48 0.85 -6.46 -3.76
C THR A 48 -0.43 -5.96 -4.43
N PHE A 49 -1.08 -4.97 -3.81
CA PHE A 49 -2.27 -4.33 -4.37
C PHE A 49 -1.90 -2.97 -4.94
N VAL A 50 -2.43 -2.63 -6.11
CA VAL A 50 -2.20 -1.34 -6.78
C VAL A 50 -3.54 -0.67 -7.03
N ALA A 51 -3.76 0.49 -6.42
CA ALA A 51 -4.91 1.35 -6.65
C ALA A 51 -4.50 2.49 -7.59
N ALA A 52 -4.95 2.47 -8.84
CA ALA A 52 -4.77 3.55 -9.80
C ALA A 52 -5.92 4.56 -9.73
N PHE A 53 -5.62 5.83 -9.95
CA PHE A 53 -6.57 6.95 -9.84
C PHE A 53 -6.51 7.82 -11.09
N ASP A 54 -7.60 8.51 -11.39
CA ASP A 54 -7.67 9.49 -12.46
C ASP A 54 -6.78 10.70 -12.16
N ALA A 55 -6.05 11.18 -13.17
CA ALA A 55 -5.10 12.29 -13.04
C ALA A 55 -5.75 13.69 -12.88
N GLN A 56 -7.05 13.77 -12.56
CA GLN A 56 -7.83 15.02 -12.61
C GLN A 56 -7.43 16.07 -11.55
N THR A 57 -6.62 15.69 -10.54
CA THR A 57 -6.25 16.54 -9.39
C THR A 57 -4.83 16.19 -8.92
N PRO A 58 -4.08 17.08 -8.25
CA PRO A 58 -2.62 16.98 -8.22
C PRO A 58 -2.16 15.66 -7.60
N ALA A 59 -1.45 14.88 -8.44
CA ALA A 59 -0.61 13.78 -7.99
C ALA A 59 0.47 14.37 -7.07
N GLY A 60 0.46 13.99 -5.80
CA GLY A 60 1.39 14.57 -4.83
C GLY A 60 1.22 13.96 -3.44
N GLY A 61 2.21 14.17 -2.59
CA GLY A 61 2.26 13.58 -1.25
C GLY A 61 1.11 14.02 -0.33
N GLU A 62 0.54 15.22 -0.52
CA GLU A 62 -0.57 15.72 0.30
C GLU A 62 -1.90 15.03 0.01
N ALA A 63 -2.23 14.82 -1.28
CA ALA A 63 -3.43 14.08 -1.68
C ALA A 63 -3.36 12.62 -1.21
N ALA A 64 -2.21 11.97 -1.39
CA ALA A 64 -1.97 10.62 -0.87
C ALA A 64 -2.13 10.56 0.66
N TYR A 65 -1.57 11.52 1.38
CA TYR A 65 -1.68 11.60 2.82
C TYR A 65 -3.13 11.72 3.29
N ARG A 66 -3.89 12.64 2.68
CA ARG A 66 -5.32 12.81 2.98
C ARG A 66 -6.11 11.55 2.68
N HIS A 67 -5.84 10.90 1.54
CA HIS A 67 -6.48 9.65 1.17
C HIS A 67 -6.27 8.55 2.22
N LEU A 68 -5.02 8.37 2.66
CA LEU A 68 -4.68 7.37 3.68
C LEU A 68 -5.26 7.70 5.07
N LEU A 69 -5.37 8.98 5.43
CA LEU A 69 -6.04 9.38 6.67
C LEU A 69 -7.52 9.00 6.66
N LEU A 70 -8.22 9.24 5.55
CA LEU A 70 -9.63 8.89 5.39
C LEU A 70 -9.83 7.37 5.44
N MET A 71 -8.96 6.60 4.80
CA MET A 71 -8.96 5.14 4.92
C MET A 71 -8.76 4.67 6.37
N ALA A 72 -7.85 5.30 7.12
CA ALA A 72 -7.62 4.96 8.53
C ALA A 72 -8.80 5.34 9.44
N GLU A 73 -9.55 6.40 9.11
CA GLU A 73 -10.80 6.73 9.79
C GLU A 73 -11.89 5.68 9.53
N GLU A 74 -12.01 5.17 8.30
CA GLU A 74 -12.96 4.09 7.98
C GLU A 74 -12.63 2.79 8.73
N ASP A 75 -11.35 2.47 8.87
CA ASP A 75 -10.90 1.32 9.66
C ASP A 75 -11.25 1.46 11.15
N ARG A 76 -10.97 2.66 11.73
CA ARG A 76 -11.34 2.99 13.12
C ARG A 76 -12.85 2.93 13.36
N ARG A 77 -13.68 3.43 12.44
CA ARG A 77 -15.15 3.38 12.55
C ARG A 77 -15.71 1.95 12.61
N ARG A 78 -14.95 0.98 12.10
CA ARG A 78 -15.34 -0.43 12.04
C ARG A 78 -14.70 -1.27 13.13
N ASP A 79 -14.14 -0.61 14.15
CA ASP A 79 -13.46 -1.20 15.31
C ASP A 79 -12.36 -2.21 14.90
N ALA A 80 -11.73 -1.98 13.74
CA ALA A 80 -10.74 -2.89 13.16
C ALA A 80 -9.28 -2.54 13.54
N SER A 81 -9.04 -1.40 14.22
CA SER A 81 -7.68 -0.90 14.47
C SER A 81 -7.19 -1.16 15.89
N GLU A 82 -6.10 -1.91 16.03
CA GLU A 82 -5.28 -1.95 17.25
C GLU A 82 -4.17 -0.87 17.28
N ASP A 83 -4.00 -0.06 16.21
CA ASP A 83 -2.91 0.93 16.11
C ASP A 83 -3.41 2.37 16.43
N PRO A 84 -2.85 3.07 17.44
CA PRO A 84 -3.30 4.41 17.83
C PRO A 84 -2.71 5.54 16.97
N VAL A 85 -1.85 5.26 15.98
CA VAL A 85 -1.07 6.30 15.30
C VAL A 85 -1.43 6.40 13.81
N PRO A 86 -1.98 7.54 13.34
CA PRO A 86 -2.25 7.76 11.91
C PRO A 86 -0.96 7.68 11.07
N PRO A 87 -1.06 7.47 9.74
CA PRO A 87 0.08 7.51 8.85
C PRO A 87 0.94 8.76 9.15
N ARG A 88 2.25 8.57 9.34
CA ARG A 88 3.20 9.66 9.61
C ARG A 88 3.92 10.05 8.33
N ARG A 89 4.18 11.34 8.15
CA ARG A 89 4.91 11.90 7.00
C ARG A 89 6.41 11.67 7.21
N THR A 90 6.93 10.50 6.85
CA THR A 90 8.36 10.15 7.06
C THR A 90 9.25 10.37 5.83
N GLY A 91 8.69 10.83 4.71
CA GLY A 91 9.48 11.27 3.55
C GLY A 91 9.09 10.60 2.24
N VAL A 92 8.78 9.29 2.21
CA VAL A 92 8.31 8.60 0.98
C VAL A 92 7.40 7.38 1.25
N ASP A 93 7.35 6.82 2.46
CA ASP A 93 6.63 5.56 2.74
C ASP A 93 5.63 5.69 3.90
N PHE A 94 4.43 5.12 3.75
CA PHE A 94 3.42 5.03 4.80
C PHE A 94 3.16 3.57 5.18
N VAL A 95 2.82 3.29 6.44
CA VAL A 95 2.31 1.97 6.86
C VAL A 95 0.85 2.11 7.23
N ILE A 96 0.01 1.21 6.71
CA ILE A 96 -1.40 1.09 7.12
C ILE A 96 -1.71 -0.35 7.54
N THR A 97 -2.72 -0.51 8.38
CA THR A 97 -3.31 -1.81 8.73
C THR A 97 -4.66 -1.94 8.04
N VAL A 98 -4.90 -3.07 7.41
CA VAL A 98 -6.18 -3.40 6.77
C VAL A 98 -6.51 -4.84 7.07
N ALA A 99 -7.62 -5.09 7.76
CA ALA A 99 -8.03 -6.44 8.18
C ALA A 99 -6.88 -7.23 8.84
N ASP A 100 -6.28 -6.62 9.88
CA ASP A 100 -5.18 -7.16 10.68
C ASP A 100 -3.87 -7.42 9.91
N GLN A 101 -3.76 -6.97 8.66
CA GLN A 101 -2.55 -7.08 7.83
C GLN A 101 -1.91 -5.72 7.63
N ARG A 102 -0.58 -5.67 7.77
CA ARG A 102 0.21 -4.43 7.61
C ARG A 102 0.75 -4.31 6.19
N PHE A 103 0.59 -3.13 5.60
CA PHE A 103 1.06 -2.80 4.26
C PHE A 103 1.93 -1.55 4.27
N PHE A 104 3.06 -1.61 3.57
CA PHE A 104 3.78 -0.43 3.10
C PHE A 104 3.06 0.16 1.89
N VAL A 105 2.83 1.47 1.93
CA VAL A 105 2.17 2.22 0.87
C VAL A 105 3.18 3.17 0.25
N SER A 106 3.36 3.04 -1.07
CA SER A 106 4.20 3.94 -1.86
C SER A 106 3.36 4.58 -2.98
N LEU A 107 3.62 5.85 -3.27
CA LEU A 107 3.03 6.55 -4.41
C LEU A 107 3.84 6.21 -5.67
N LEU A 108 3.18 5.63 -6.67
CA LEU A 108 3.75 5.37 -7.98
C LEU A 108 3.41 6.54 -8.91
N ALA A 109 4.45 7.25 -9.34
CA ALA A 109 4.35 8.29 -10.36
C ALA A 109 4.34 7.66 -11.76
N LEU A 110 3.19 7.10 -12.16
CA LEU A 110 2.93 6.62 -13.53
C LEU A 110 2.22 7.72 -14.33
N ALA A 111 1.78 7.41 -15.56
CA ALA A 111 0.94 8.30 -16.37
C ALA A 111 -0.36 8.73 -15.67
N ALA A 112 -0.82 7.91 -14.72
CA ALA A 112 -1.89 8.20 -13.77
C ALA A 112 -1.40 7.87 -12.35
N PRO A 113 -1.72 8.67 -11.32
CA PRO A 113 -1.25 8.41 -9.96
C PRO A 113 -1.76 7.06 -9.45
N ALA A 114 -0.90 6.29 -8.78
CA ALA A 114 -1.31 5.04 -8.15
C ALA A 114 -0.69 4.85 -6.77
N LEU A 115 -1.42 4.21 -5.87
CA LEU A 115 -0.92 3.75 -4.56
C LEU A 115 -0.63 2.26 -4.63
N SER A 116 0.58 1.87 -4.26
CA SER A 116 1.00 0.47 -4.14
C SER A 116 1.02 0.05 -2.68
N PHE A 117 0.20 -0.93 -2.31
CA PHE A 117 0.11 -1.53 -0.99
C PHE A 117 0.87 -2.87 -1.00
N THR A 118 2.09 -2.86 -0.46
CA THR A 118 2.96 -4.04 -0.39
C THR A 118 2.94 -4.60 1.04
N PRO A 119 2.58 -5.87 1.26
CA PRO A 119 2.55 -6.46 2.59
C PRO A 119 3.91 -6.36 3.27
N CYS A 120 3.93 -5.92 4.54
CA CYS A 120 5.16 -5.84 5.33
C CYS A 120 5.85 -7.21 5.47
N ALA A 121 5.07 -8.30 5.44
CA ALA A 121 5.58 -9.67 5.48
C ALA A 121 6.54 -10.00 4.31
N GLN A 122 6.39 -9.34 3.15
CA GLN A 122 7.31 -9.52 2.02
C GLN A 122 8.72 -8.99 2.31
N PHE A 123 8.85 -7.99 3.18
CA PHE A 123 10.14 -7.41 3.57
C PHE A 123 10.76 -8.14 4.77
N ALA A 124 9.93 -8.74 5.63
CA ALA A 124 10.41 -9.56 6.76
C ALA A 124 11.10 -10.85 6.28
N ARG A 125 10.67 -11.41 5.14
CA ARG A 125 11.42 -12.47 4.44
C ARG A 125 12.47 -11.80 3.57
N GLY A 126 13.63 -11.51 4.16
CA GLY A 126 14.77 -10.89 3.49
C GLY A 126 15.16 -11.59 2.19
N THR A 127 14.53 -11.21 1.09
CA THR A 127 15.09 -11.37 -0.25
C THR A 127 15.64 -10.00 -0.58
N ALA A 128 16.90 -9.79 -0.23
CA ALA A 128 17.65 -8.65 -0.74
C ALA A 128 17.48 -8.65 -2.26
N ILE A 129 16.69 -7.71 -2.77
CA ILE A 129 16.76 -7.36 -4.18
C ILE A 129 18.09 -6.63 -4.29
N PRO A 130 19.09 -7.15 -5.03
CA PRO A 130 20.31 -6.40 -5.25
C PRO A 130 19.90 -5.13 -5.99
N ALA A 131 19.80 -4.02 -5.28
CA ALA A 131 19.74 -2.73 -5.93
C ALA A 131 21.05 -2.59 -6.72
N PRO A 132 21.01 -2.11 -7.98
CA PRO A 132 22.24 -1.63 -8.59
C PRO A 132 22.88 -0.67 -7.58
N ARG A 133 24.15 -0.89 -7.25
CA ARG A 133 24.88 -0.05 -6.28
C ARG A 133 24.60 1.40 -6.67
N CYS A 134 24.01 2.16 -5.75
CA CYS A 134 23.91 3.60 -5.93
C CYS A 134 25.34 4.08 -6.22
N ALA A 135 25.56 4.65 -7.40
CA ALA A 135 26.87 5.18 -7.77
C ALA A 135 27.25 6.36 -6.88
N GLU A 136 26.27 6.95 -6.20
CA GLU A 136 26.42 8.06 -5.30
C GLU A 136 26.46 7.56 -3.85
N THR A 137 27.51 7.96 -3.14
CA THR A 137 27.65 7.76 -1.70
C THR A 137 26.45 8.40 -1.00
N PRO A 138 25.68 7.66 -0.18
CA PRO A 138 24.55 8.25 0.54
C PRO A 138 25.04 9.38 1.43
N VAL A 139 24.45 10.57 1.27
CA VAL A 139 24.66 11.69 2.19
C VAL A 139 23.95 11.33 3.48
N LEU A 140 24.72 10.97 4.51
CA LEU A 140 24.23 10.89 5.87
C LEU A 140 24.09 12.35 6.36
N TRP A 141 22.86 12.77 6.64
CA TRP A 141 22.63 14.02 7.35
C TRP A 141 22.81 13.72 8.85
N ASP A 142 23.70 14.47 9.50
CA ASP A 142 23.91 14.46 10.95
C ASP A 142 22.67 14.97 11.73
#